data_AF-A3IPL6-F1
#
_entry.id   AF-A3IPL6-F1
#
_cell.length_a   1.000
_cell.length_b   1.000
_cell.length_c   1.000
_cell.angle_alpha   90.00
_cell.angle_beta   90.00
_cell.angle_gamma   90.00
#
_symmetry.space_group_name_H-M   'P 1'
#
loop_
_entity.id
_entity.type
_entity.pdbx_description
1 polymer ?
#
loop_
_entity_poly.entity_id
_entity_poly.type
_entity_poly.pdbx_seq_one_letter_code
_entity_poly.pdbx_strand_id
1 'polypeptide(L)'
;MANNPEIDTKTLNNDVSDGSELIPADVAARREREGTQEEKRKEIKQQDDISTDGYTVDQEGLINNYPVTPPMTAATYPTPKEQYAYIILGGLAATFVISLICIAFSVS
;
A
#
# COMPACT_ATOMS: atom_id res chain seq x y z
N MET A 1 56.43 42.00 -23.10
CA MET A 1 54.99 41.69 -23.19
C MET A 1 54.83 40.26 -23.66
N ALA A 2 53.89 39.52 -23.02
CA ALA A 2 53.25 38.27 -23.46
C ALA A 2 54.14 37.00 -23.50
N ASN A 3 53.76 35.83 -22.97
CA ASN A 3 52.49 35.32 -22.43
C ASN A 3 52.81 34.21 -21.40
N ASN A 4 52.19 34.25 -20.22
CA ASN A 4 52.16 33.11 -19.30
C ASN A 4 50.87 32.32 -19.59
N PRO A 5 50.93 31.02 -19.91
CA PRO A 5 49.72 30.25 -20.21
C PRO A 5 48.87 30.13 -18.94
N GLU A 6 47.61 30.53 -19.06
CA GLU A 6 46.58 30.32 -18.05
C GLU A 6 46.33 28.81 -17.94
N ILE A 7 46.82 28.20 -16.85
CA ILE A 7 46.62 26.79 -16.57
C ILE A 7 45.15 26.61 -16.22
N ASP A 8 44.40 25.87 -17.04
CA ASP A 8 43.02 25.46 -16.74
C ASP A 8 43.05 24.49 -15.54
N THR A 9 42.79 25.05 -14.36
CA THR A 9 42.82 24.34 -13.08
C THR A 9 41.62 23.39 -12.91
N LYS A 10 40.67 23.39 -13.86
CA LYS A 10 39.46 22.58 -13.76
C LYS A 10 39.72 21.08 -13.98
N THR A 11 40.81 20.72 -14.66
CA THR A 11 41.18 19.31 -14.94
C THR A 11 42.22 18.71 -13.99
N LEU A 12 42.87 19.52 -13.14
CA LEU A 12 43.99 19.07 -12.28
C LEU A 12 43.59 18.66 -10.86
N ASN A 13 42.34 18.86 -10.46
CA ASN A 13 41.86 18.56 -9.10
C ASN A 13 41.12 17.20 -9.01
N ASN A 14 41.31 16.32 -9.99
CA ASN A 14 40.67 14.99 -10.03
C ASN A 14 41.55 13.86 -9.46
N ASP A 15 42.76 14.16 -8.98
CA ASP A 15 43.67 13.14 -8.41
C ASP A 15 43.31 12.73 -6.97
N VAL A 16 42.41 13.44 -6.32
CA VAL A 16 41.90 13.08 -5.00
C VAL A 16 40.60 12.33 -5.20
N SER A 17 40.65 11.00 -5.11
CA SER A 17 39.44 10.21 -5.20
C SER A 17 38.56 10.45 -3.97
N ASP A 18 37.27 10.63 -4.22
CA ASP A 18 36.25 10.91 -3.21
C ASP A 18 35.71 9.61 -2.56
N GLY A 19 36.23 8.46 -2.98
CA GLY A 19 35.84 7.13 -2.50
C GLY A 19 34.56 6.61 -3.16
N SER A 20 33.99 7.33 -4.12
CA SER A 20 32.79 6.90 -4.86
C SER A 20 33.06 5.66 -5.71
N GLU A 21 34.30 5.47 -6.18
CA GLU A 21 34.75 4.29 -6.92
C GLU A 21 34.82 3.00 -6.08
N LEU A 22 34.80 3.12 -4.75
CA LEU A 22 34.79 1.96 -3.85
C LEU A 22 33.38 1.39 -3.64
N ILE A 23 32.35 2.07 -4.15
CA ILE A 23 30.97 1.63 -4.02
C ILE A 23 30.67 0.62 -5.15
N PRO A 24 30.36 -0.65 -4.83
CA PRO A 24 29.97 -1.61 -5.86
C PRO A 24 28.70 -1.17 -6.59
N ALA A 25 28.56 -1.54 -7.86
CA ALA A 25 27.41 -1.20 -8.68
C ALA A 25 26.07 -1.64 -8.05
N ASP A 26 26.03 -2.77 -7.34
CA ASP A 26 24.83 -3.23 -6.62
C ASP A 26 24.43 -2.27 -5.48
N VAL A 27 25.43 -1.75 -4.75
CA VAL A 27 25.19 -0.79 -3.65
C VAL A 27 24.74 0.57 -4.20
N ALA A 28 25.28 1.00 -5.33
CA ALA A 28 24.82 2.21 -6.02
C ALA A 28 23.37 2.07 -6.52
N ALA A 29 23.06 0.98 -7.24
CA ALA A 29 21.71 0.72 -7.75
C ALA A 29 20.67 0.55 -6.63
N ARG A 30 21.06 -0.03 -5.48
CA ARG A 30 20.21 -0.09 -4.30
C ARG A 30 19.97 1.29 -3.71
N ARG A 31 21.01 2.12 -3.52
CA ARG A 31 20.85 3.49 -3.02
C ARG A 31 19.94 4.35 -3.91
N GLU A 32 19.94 4.13 -5.21
CA GLU A 32 19.01 4.82 -6.13
C GLU A 32 17.55 4.37 -5.95
N ARG A 33 17.30 3.07 -5.75
CA ARG A 33 15.94 2.55 -5.53
C ARG A 33 15.41 2.78 -4.13
N GLU A 34 16.31 2.74 -3.15
CA GLU A 34 15.98 2.62 -1.74
C GLU A 34 16.40 3.85 -0.92
N GLY A 35 17.17 4.78 -1.47
CA GLY A 35 17.77 5.89 -0.72
C GLY A 35 18.98 5.44 0.12
N THR A 36 19.62 6.38 0.82
CA THR A 36 20.71 6.02 1.75
C THR A 36 20.19 5.43 3.06
N GLN A 37 20.99 4.56 3.69
CA GLN A 37 20.61 3.95 4.98
C GLN A 37 20.34 5.00 6.08
N GLU A 38 20.97 6.16 6.02
CA GLU A 38 20.71 7.27 6.94
C GLU A 38 19.37 7.97 6.68
N GLU A 39 18.96 8.11 5.41
CA GLU A 39 17.67 8.69 5.03
C GLU A 39 16.52 7.78 5.45
N LYS A 40 16.60 6.47 5.16
CA LYS A 40 15.62 5.49 5.65
C LYS A 40 15.50 5.50 7.17
N ARG A 41 16.62 5.57 7.90
CA ARG A 41 16.62 5.61 9.37
C ARG A 41 15.95 6.88 9.92
N LYS A 42 15.96 7.99 9.19
CA LYS A 42 15.30 9.25 9.57
C LYS A 42 13.80 9.24 9.24
N GLU A 43 13.38 8.56 8.16
CA GLU A 43 11.96 8.30 7.87
C GLU A 43 11.35 7.34 8.90
N ILE A 44 12.01 6.23 9.19
CA ILE A 44 11.51 5.20 10.11
C ILE A 44 11.36 5.75 11.54
N LYS A 45 12.27 6.61 12.00
CA LYS A 45 12.20 7.23 13.35
C LYS A 45 11.14 8.33 13.50
N GLN A 46 10.62 8.87 12.40
CA GLN A 46 9.53 9.85 12.45
C GLN A 46 8.16 9.20 12.45
N GLN A 47 8.12 7.90 12.22
CA GLN A 47 6.91 7.17 12.00
C GLN A 47 6.96 5.97 12.95
N ASP A 48 6.77 6.24 14.24
CA ASP A 48 6.70 5.19 15.26
C ASP A 48 5.33 4.46 15.24
N ASP A 49 4.47 4.75 14.24
CA ASP A 49 3.19 4.10 13.95
C ASP A 49 3.05 3.81 12.43
N ILE A 50 3.98 3.05 11.82
CA ILE A 50 3.93 2.74 10.38
C ILE A 50 3.11 1.47 10.11
N SER A 51 1.79 1.59 10.15
CA SER A 51 0.94 0.76 9.29
C SER A 51 0.72 1.53 7.98
N THR A 52 1.76 1.65 7.16
CA THR A 52 1.63 2.20 5.81
C THR A 52 1.22 1.06 4.88
N ASP A 53 -0.04 1.10 4.44
CA ASP A 53 -0.52 0.52 3.18
C ASP A 53 -0.17 -0.96 2.90
N GLY A 54 -0.31 -1.81 3.91
CA GLY A 54 -0.37 -3.27 3.72
C GLY A 54 0.89 -4.06 4.08
N TYR A 55 1.91 -3.42 4.65
CA TYR A 55 3.06 -4.12 5.24
C TYR A 55 3.38 -3.61 6.64
N THR A 56 3.99 -4.48 7.46
CA THR A 56 4.50 -4.12 8.79
C THR A 56 6.02 -4.18 8.77
N VAL A 57 6.65 -3.32 9.54
CA VAL A 57 8.11 -3.33 9.76
C VAL A 57 8.35 -3.77 11.20
N ASP A 58 9.26 -4.71 11.41
CA ASP A 58 9.61 -5.16 12.75
C ASP A 58 10.50 -4.13 13.49
N GLN A 59 10.76 -4.41 14.76
CA GLN A 59 11.63 -3.56 15.60
C GLN A 59 13.09 -3.51 15.10
N GLU A 60 13.47 -4.44 14.23
CA GLU A 60 14.79 -4.52 13.60
C GLU A 60 14.83 -3.74 12.27
N GLY A 61 13.70 -3.21 11.80
CA GLY A 61 13.58 -2.47 10.55
C GLY A 61 13.40 -3.37 9.32
N LEU A 62 13.19 -4.68 9.50
CA LEU A 62 12.94 -5.63 8.43
C LEU A 62 11.45 -5.68 8.07
N ILE A 63 11.18 -5.75 6.77
CA ILE A 63 9.82 -5.86 6.24
C ILE A 63 9.28 -7.25 6.56
N ASN A 64 8.13 -7.29 7.22
CA ASN A 64 7.42 -8.52 7.50
C ASN A 64 6.61 -8.96 6.27
N ASN A 65 6.87 -10.17 5.77
CA ASN A 65 6.15 -10.78 4.64
C ASN A 65 4.90 -11.58 5.09
N TYR A 66 4.55 -11.56 6.37
CA TYR A 66 3.32 -12.17 6.85
C TYR A 66 2.11 -11.24 6.62
N PRO A 67 0.96 -11.77 6.18
CA PRO A 67 -0.25 -10.98 6.03
C PRO A 67 -0.67 -10.34 7.36
N VAL A 68 -1.03 -9.06 7.31
CA VAL A 68 -1.68 -8.38 8.43
C VAL A 68 -3.15 -8.72 8.41
N THR A 69 -3.68 -9.20 9.53
CA THR A 69 -5.13 -9.45 9.66
C THR A 69 -5.88 -8.13 9.58
N PRO A 70 -6.83 -7.96 8.64
CA PRO A 70 -7.61 -6.74 8.58
C PRO A 70 -8.49 -6.60 9.84
N PRO A 71 -8.84 -5.36 10.24
CA PRO A 71 -9.76 -5.15 11.34
C PRO A 71 -11.12 -5.80 11.02
N MET A 72 -11.59 -6.66 11.90
CA MET A 72 -12.89 -7.32 11.75
C MET A 72 -14.02 -6.33 12.07
N THR A 73 -14.91 -6.08 11.12
CA THR A 73 -16.15 -5.34 11.39
C THR A 73 -17.20 -6.27 12.00
N ALA A 74 -17.81 -5.86 13.11
CA ALA A 74 -18.93 -6.59 13.69
C ALA A 74 -20.15 -6.53 12.74
N ALA A 75 -20.84 -7.65 12.56
CA ALA A 75 -22.13 -7.65 11.89
C ALA A 75 -23.14 -6.90 12.76
N THR A 76 -23.68 -5.79 12.26
CA THR A 76 -24.78 -5.08 12.91
C THR A 76 -26.12 -5.65 12.46
N TYR A 77 -27.03 -5.87 13.40
CA TYR A 77 -28.39 -6.30 13.07
C TYR A 77 -29.15 -5.15 12.40
N PRO A 78 -29.88 -5.39 11.30
CA PRO A 78 -30.56 -4.33 10.56
C PRO A 78 -31.62 -3.66 11.44
N THR A 79 -31.71 -2.35 11.33
CA THR A 79 -32.70 -1.56 12.07
C THR A 79 -34.13 -1.85 11.57
N PRO A 80 -35.20 -1.63 12.38
CA PRO A 80 -36.57 -1.94 11.95
C PRO A 80 -36.96 -1.29 10.63
N LYS A 81 -36.47 -0.07 10.37
CA LYS A 81 -36.67 0.65 9.11
C LYS A 81 -36.08 -0.08 7.89
N GLU A 82 -34.95 -0.76 8.05
CA GLU A 82 -34.28 -1.53 6.99
C GLU A 82 -34.93 -2.90 6.76
N GLN A 83 -35.61 -3.44 7.78
CA GLN A 83 -36.33 -4.71 7.68
C GLN A 83 -37.60 -4.63 6.81
N TYR A 84 -38.23 -3.46 6.68
CA TYR A 84 -39.47 -3.31 5.92
C TYR A 84 -39.34 -3.73 4.45
N ALA A 85 -38.18 -3.49 3.82
CA ALA A 85 -37.93 -3.91 2.45
C ALA A 85 -38.06 -5.44 2.28
N TYR A 86 -37.56 -6.20 3.27
CA TYR A 86 -37.65 -7.65 3.28
C TYR A 86 -39.08 -8.15 3.49
N ILE A 87 -39.89 -7.44 4.30
CA ILE A 87 -41.31 -7.78 4.51
C ILE A 87 -42.11 -7.55 3.22
N ILE A 88 -41.86 -6.44 2.52
CA ILE A 88 -42.51 -6.14 1.23
C ILE A 88 -42.14 -7.18 0.18
N LEU A 89 -40.85 -7.52 0.08
CA LEU A 89 -40.36 -8.52 -0.88
C LEU A 89 -40.89 -9.92 -0.55
N GLY A 90 -40.90 -10.30 0.73
CA GLY A 90 -41.48 -11.57 1.19
C GLY A 90 -42.98 -11.67 0.91
N GLY A 91 -43.72 -10.57 1.12
CA GLY A 91 -45.14 -10.48 0.77
C GLY A 91 -45.38 -10.67 -0.72
N LEU A 92 -44.59 -10.02 -1.59
CA LEU A 92 -44.69 -10.16 -3.05
C LEU A 92 -44.34 -11.58 -3.51
N ALA A 93 -43.28 -12.18 -2.93
CA ALA A 93 -42.92 -13.56 -3.23
C ALA A 93 -44.03 -14.54 -2.81
N ALA A 94 -44.63 -14.35 -1.64
CA ALA A 94 -45.73 -15.19 -1.16
C ALA A 94 -46.96 -15.08 -2.06
N THR A 95 -47.35 -13.88 -2.48
CA THR A 95 -48.49 -13.71 -3.39
C THR A 95 -48.24 -14.35 -4.75
N PHE A 96 -47.02 -14.27 -5.28
CA PHE A 96 -46.64 -14.96 -6.52
C PHE A 96 -46.78 -16.48 -6.40
N VAL A 97 -46.25 -17.09 -5.32
CA VAL A 97 -46.35 -18.53 -5.10
C VAL A 97 -47.80 -18.98 -4.93
N ILE A 98 -48.60 -18.25 -4.15
CA ILE A 98 -50.02 -18.55 -3.95
C ILE A 98 -50.78 -18.50 -5.28
N SER A 99 -50.49 -17.49 -6.11
CA SER A 99 -51.09 -17.36 -7.44
C SER A 99 -50.80 -18.57 -8.32
N LEU A 100 -49.55 -19.06 -8.35
CA LEU A 100 -49.18 -20.25 -9.13
C LEU A 100 -49.93 -21.50 -8.67
N ILE A 101 -50.06 -21.68 -7.34
CA ILE A 101 -50.82 -22.80 -6.77
C ILE A 101 -52.29 -22.74 -7.20
N CYS A 102 -52.94 -21.58 -7.11
CA CYS A 102 -54.33 -21.41 -7.53
C CYS A 102 -54.54 -21.69 -9.03
N ILE A 103 -53.62 -21.24 -9.89
CA ILE A 103 -53.69 -21.51 -11.34
C ILE A 103 -53.54 -23.00 -11.61
N ALA A 104 -52.59 -23.67 -10.95
CA ALA A 104 -52.39 -25.12 -11.12
C ALA A 104 -53.64 -25.93 -10.77
N PHE A 105 -54.32 -25.59 -9.67
CA PHE A 105 -55.61 -26.20 -9.31
C PHE A 105 -56.74 -25.84 -10.28
N SER A 106 -56.72 -24.65 -10.88
CA SER A 106 -57.77 -24.22 -11.81
C SER A 106 -57.67 -24.88 -13.19
N VAL A 107 -56.45 -25.30 -13.58
CA VAL A 107 -56.16 -25.95 -14.87
C VAL A 107 -56.19 -27.49 -14.78
N SER A 108 -56.07 -28.05 -13.57
CA SER A 108 -56.17 -29.49 -13.32
C SER A 108 -57.60 -30.01 -13.37
#